data_AF-A0A821PU15-F1
#
_entry.id   AF-A0A821PU15-F1
#
_cell.length_a   1.000
_cell.length_b   1.000
_cell.length_c   1.000
_cell.angle_alpha   90.00
_cell.angle_beta   90.00
_cell.angle_gamma   90.00
#
_symmetry.space_group_name_H-M   'P 1'
#
loop_
_entity.id
_entity.type
_entity.pdbx_description
1 polymer ?
#
loop_
_entity_poly.entity_id
_entity_poly.type
_entity_poly.pdbx_seq_one_letter_code
_entity_poly.pdbx_strand_id
1 'polypeptide(L)'
;SSLPQKPGDKARLISVVEQPQYGRCLQFWYHMFGINIGQLNVYVSTNTSNNDTRTLVWSRGANVGDVWRKAQVSTQYIVPFRIIFEGVVGNGIDVS
;
A
#
# COMPACT_ATOMS: atom_id res chain seq x y z
N SER A 1 0.51 23.39 12.47
CA SER A 1 1.32 23.28 11.24
C SER A 1 2.09 21.98 11.33
N SER A 2 1.81 20.99 10.47
CA SER A 2 2.67 19.82 10.33
C SER A 2 3.82 20.17 9.38
N LEU A 3 5.03 19.68 9.64
CA LEU A 3 6.13 19.82 8.69
C LEU A 3 5.71 19.25 7.31
N PRO A 4 6.21 19.82 6.20
CA PRO A 4 5.96 19.25 4.87
C PRO A 4 6.50 17.82 4.81
N GLN A 5 5.74 16.93 4.17
CA GLN A 5 6.14 15.55 3.94
C GLN A 5 7.43 15.50 3.11
N LYS A 6 8.41 14.71 3.53
CA LYS A 6 9.70 14.55 2.84
C LYS A 6 9.63 13.37 1.87
N PRO A 7 10.40 13.40 0.76
CA PRO A 7 10.53 12.24 -0.11
C PRO A 7 10.93 10.99 0.67
N GLY A 8 10.20 9.90 0.45
CA GLY A 8 10.39 8.64 1.16
C GLY A 8 9.65 8.52 2.50
N ASP A 9 8.98 9.58 2.98
CA ASP A 9 8.07 9.46 4.12
C ASP A 9 6.96 8.44 3.82
N LYS A 10 6.55 7.70 4.85
CA LYS A 10 5.62 6.59 4.72
C LYS A 10 4.40 6.78 5.61
N ALA A 11 3.22 6.58 5.04
CA ALA A 11 1.97 6.46 5.77
C ALA A 11 1.44 5.03 5.60
N ARG A 12 0.95 4.43 6.69
CA ARG A 12 0.43 3.05 6.67
C ARG A 12 -0.99 2.99 7.20
N LEU A 13 -1.88 2.38 6.42
CA LEU A 13 -3.20 1.93 6.87
C LEU A 13 -3.13 0.43 7.08
N ILE A 14 -3.40 0.00 8.32
CA ILE A 14 -3.28 -1.39 8.75
C ILE A 14 -4.69 -1.91 9.02
N SER A 15 -5.07 -3.02 8.39
CA SER A 15 -6.36 -3.67 8.63
C SER A 15 -6.42 -4.28 10.04
N VAL A 16 -7.63 -4.67 10.44
CA VAL A 16 -7.81 -5.65 11.52
C VAL A 16 -7.15 -6.98 11.15
N VAL A 17 -7.01 -7.88 12.12
CA VAL A 17 -6.52 -9.23 11.87
C VAL A 17 -7.61 -10.01 11.10
N GLU A 18 -7.27 -10.42 9.89
CA GLU A 18 -8.06 -11.31 9.05
C GLU A 18 -7.81 -12.76 9.46
N GLN A 19 -8.88 -13.55 9.54
CA GLN A 19 -8.80 -14.97 9.84
C GLN A 19 -8.40 -15.78 8.58
N PRO A 20 -7.74 -16.94 8.74
CA PRO A 20 -7.40 -17.82 7.63
C PRO A 20 -8.63 -18.18 6.79
N GLN A 21 -8.54 -17.98 5.47
CA GLN A 21 -9.61 -18.39 4.58
C GLN A 21 -9.05 -18.69 3.18
N TYR A 22 -9.50 -19.80 2.60
CA TYR A 22 -9.13 -20.16 1.23
C TYR A 22 -9.85 -19.25 0.23
N GLY A 23 -9.09 -18.72 -0.74
CA GLY A 23 -9.65 -18.09 -1.93
C GLY A 23 -10.27 -16.70 -1.73
N ARG A 24 -9.68 -15.82 -0.93
CA ARG A 24 -10.10 -14.41 -0.87
C ARG A 24 -9.39 -13.56 -1.93
N CYS A 25 -10.04 -12.48 -2.33
CA CYS A 25 -9.51 -11.48 -3.25
C CYS A 25 -9.70 -10.10 -2.62
N LEU A 26 -8.58 -9.44 -2.29
CA LEU A 26 -8.58 -8.04 -1.92
C LEU A 26 -8.85 -7.21 -3.18
N GLN A 27 -9.86 -6.34 -3.12
CA GLN A 27 -10.17 -5.40 -4.19
C GLN A 27 -10.16 -3.98 -3.63
N PHE A 28 -9.50 -3.07 -4.34
CA PHE A 28 -9.45 -1.67 -3.96
C PHE A 28 -9.34 -0.78 -5.19
N TRP A 29 -9.76 0.47 -5.03
CA TRP A 29 -9.57 1.51 -6.02
C TRP A 29 -8.44 2.43 -5.57
N TYR A 30 -7.63 2.89 -6.51
CA TYR A 30 -6.57 3.85 -6.27
C TYR A 30 -6.55 4.90 -7.37
N HIS A 31 -6.14 6.11 -7.02
CA HIS A 31 -5.91 7.23 -7.92
C HIS A 31 -4.53 7.78 -7.61
N MET A 32 -3.68 7.86 -8.63
CA MET A 32 -2.28 8.26 -8.51
C MET A 32 -1.94 9.18 -9.69
N PHE A 33 -2.12 10.48 -9.49
CA PHE A 33 -1.89 11.50 -10.51
C PHE A 33 -0.89 12.55 -10.03
N GLY A 34 -0.07 13.06 -10.95
CA GLY A 34 0.92 14.10 -10.69
C GLY A 34 2.38 13.62 -10.85
N ILE A 35 3.27 14.57 -11.14
CA ILE A 35 4.68 14.31 -11.45
C ILE A 35 5.47 13.80 -10.23
N ASN A 36 5.07 14.20 -9.03
CA ASN A 36 5.73 13.86 -7.77
C ASN A 36 4.99 12.74 -7.01
N ILE A 37 4.05 12.04 -7.66
CA ILE A 37 3.35 10.94 -7.01
C ILE A 37 4.34 9.81 -6.74
N GLY A 38 4.36 9.32 -5.50
CA GLY A 38 5.30 8.28 -5.10
C GLY A 38 4.77 6.88 -5.41
N GLN A 39 4.68 6.05 -4.38
CA GLN A 39 4.30 4.65 -4.51
C GLN A 39 3.16 4.30 -3.58
N LEU A 40 2.29 3.39 -4.04
CA LEU A 40 1.33 2.68 -3.21
C LEU A 40 1.73 1.21 -3.17
N ASN A 41 2.03 0.71 -1.98
CA ASN A 41 2.38 -0.68 -1.73
C ASN A 41 1.27 -1.35 -0.91
N VAL A 42 1.02 -2.62 -1.18
CA VAL A 42 0.17 -3.48 -0.35
C VAL A 42 1.02 -4.63 0.14
N TYR A 43 1.07 -4.77 1.47
CA TYR A 43 1.75 -5.85 2.13
C TYR A 43 0.78 -6.76 2.87
N VAL A 44 1.23 -8.00 3.10
CA VAL A 44 0.61 -8.92 4.06
C VAL A 44 1.60 -9.23 5.18
N SER A 45 1.14 -9.15 6.42
CA SER A 45 1.87 -9.57 7.62
C SER A 45 1.18 -10.78 8.23
N THR A 46 1.84 -11.94 8.23
CA THR A 46 1.38 -13.16 8.92
C THR A 46 1.90 -13.24 10.36
N ASN A 47 2.89 -12.41 10.70
CA ASN A 47 3.27 -12.21 12.09
C ASN A 47 2.35 -11.14 12.70
N THR A 48 1.50 -11.56 13.64
CA THR A 48 0.61 -10.65 14.38
C THR A 48 1.29 -10.01 15.60
N SER A 49 2.50 -10.45 15.95
CA SER A 49 3.38 -9.72 16.87
C SER A 49 4.07 -8.58 16.12
N ASN A 50 4.56 -7.56 16.83
CA ASN A 50 5.17 -6.35 16.25
C ASN A 50 6.47 -6.57 15.45
N ASN A 51 6.77 -7.81 15.02
CA ASN A 51 7.87 -8.08 14.11
C ASN A 51 7.50 -7.60 12.70
N ASP A 52 8.42 -6.88 12.06
CA ASP A 52 8.20 -6.12 10.83
C ASP A 52 8.23 -7.01 9.56
N THR A 53 8.08 -8.33 9.70
CA THR A 53 8.10 -9.28 8.58
C THR A 53 6.82 -9.17 7.75
N ARG A 54 6.90 -8.33 6.71
CA ARG A 54 5.84 -8.05 5.75
C ARG A 54 6.22 -8.59 4.36
N THR A 55 5.27 -9.23 3.69
CA THR A 55 5.41 -9.68 2.30
C THR A 55 4.75 -8.66 1.37
N LEU A 56 5.48 -8.13 0.39
CA LEU A 56 4.90 -7.25 -0.65
C LEU A 56 4.05 -8.11 -1.61
N VAL A 57 2.76 -7.82 -1.70
CA VAL A 57 1.82 -8.57 -2.55
C VAL A 57 1.31 -7.76 -3.73
N TRP A 58 1.41 -6.43 -3.66
CA TRP A 58 1.09 -5.55 -4.78
C TRP A 58 1.85 -4.23 -4.62
N SER A 59 2.27 -3.64 -5.73
CA SER A 59 2.88 -2.32 -5.76
C SER A 59 2.51 -1.59 -7.02
N ARG A 60 2.32 -0.28 -6.90
CA ARG A 60 2.21 0.63 -8.03
C ARG A 60 2.97 1.91 -7.71
N GLY A 61 3.87 2.29 -8.60
CA GLY A 61 4.51 3.60 -8.57
C GLY A 61 4.01 4.51 -9.68
N ALA A 62 4.33 5.80 -9.52
CA ALA A 62 4.20 6.83 -10.53
C ALA A 62 2.76 7.15 -10.97
N ASN A 63 2.66 8.10 -11.90
CA ASN A 63 1.42 8.61 -12.43
C ASN A 63 0.70 7.53 -13.27
N VAL A 64 -0.57 7.26 -12.97
CA VAL A 64 -1.42 6.32 -13.71
C VAL A 64 -2.50 7.01 -14.55
N GLY A 65 -2.38 8.34 -14.68
CA GLY A 65 -3.37 9.24 -15.25
C GLY A 65 -4.31 9.80 -14.18
N ASP A 66 -5.04 10.85 -14.55
CA ASP A 66 -6.10 11.41 -13.71
C ASP A 66 -7.37 10.54 -13.80
N VAL A 67 -7.24 9.29 -13.33
CA VAL A 67 -8.29 8.28 -13.37
C VAL A 67 -8.20 7.36 -12.16
N TRP A 68 -9.35 6.91 -11.68
CA TRP A 68 -9.44 5.83 -10.70
C TRP A 68 -9.19 4.49 -11.39
N ARG A 69 -8.33 3.66 -10.79
CA ARG A 69 -8.05 2.30 -11.25
C ARG A 69 -8.40 1.28 -10.19
N LYS A 70 -8.96 0.14 -10.62
CA LYS A 70 -9.24 -1.00 -9.75
C LYS A 70 -8.03 -1.94 -9.72
N ALA A 71 -7.63 -2.34 -8.53
CA ALA A 71 -6.66 -3.42 -8.30
C ALA A 71 -7.34 -4.61 -7.65
N GLN A 72 -6.82 -5.80 -7.94
CA GLN A 72 -7.24 -7.06 -7.36
C GLN A 72 -6.00 -7.86 -6.96
N VAL A 73 -5.97 -8.35 -5.73
CA VAL A 73 -4.86 -9.12 -5.16
C VAL A 73 -5.43 -10.38 -4.54
N SER A 74 -5.03 -11.53 -5.05
CA SER A 74 -5.41 -12.82 -4.45
C SER A 74 -4.71 -12.98 -3.10
N THR A 75 -5.49 -13.27 -2.05
CA THR A 75 -4.98 -13.51 -0.71
C THR A 75 -5.28 -14.96 -0.32
N GLN A 76 -4.22 -15.74 -0.11
CA GLN A 76 -4.31 -17.16 0.23
C GLN A 76 -3.40 -17.43 1.43
N TYR A 77 -3.94 -17.23 2.63
CA TYR A 77 -3.19 -17.39 3.88
C TYR A 77 -3.93 -18.37 4.81
N ILE A 78 -3.19 -19.36 5.30
CA ILE A 78 -3.66 -20.41 6.23
C ILE A 78 -3.40 -20.06 7.71
N VAL A 79 -2.89 -18.85 7.97
CA VAL A 79 -2.65 -18.29 9.31
C VAL A 79 -3.25 -16.88 9.39
N PRO A 80 -3.61 -16.39 10.59
CA PRO A 80 -4.12 -15.02 10.73
C PRO A 80 -3.14 -14.00 10.16
N PHE A 81 -3.66 -12.95 9.51
CA PHE A 81 -2.83 -11.98 8.81
C PHE A 81 -3.43 -10.57 8.84
N ARG A 82 -2.61 -9.56 8.52
CA ARG A 82 -3.07 -8.18 8.29
C ARG A 82 -2.69 -7.73 6.89
N ILE A 83 -3.55 -6.90 6.30
CA ILE A 83 -3.29 -6.19 5.05
C ILE A 83 -2.81 -4.78 5.42
N ILE A 84 -1.73 -4.33 4.79
CA ILE A 84 -1.11 -3.04 5.07
C ILE A 84 -0.98 -2.29 3.76
N PHE A 85 -1.71 -1.19 3.63
CA PHE A 85 -1.49 -0.22 2.55
C PHE A 85 -0.43 0.78 3.01
N GLU A 86 0.67 0.91 2.26
CA GLU A 86 1.73 1.87 2.51
C GLU A 86 1.80 2.88 1.36
N GLY A 87 1.51 4.14 1.64
CA GLY A 87 1.78 5.25 0.75
C GLY A 87 3.19 5.78 1.02
N VAL A 88 3.98 5.93 -0.05
CA VAL A 88 5.34 6.49 0.00
C VAL A 88 5.33 7.80 -0.76
N VAL A 89 5.84 8.86 -0.13
CA VAL A 89 5.95 10.19 -0.75
C VAL A 89 7.00 10.16 -1.85
N GLY A 90 6.64 10.64 -3.04
CA GLY A 90 7.53 10.69 -4.20
C GLY A 90 8.61 11.77 -4.06
N ASN A 91 9.51 11.83 -5.03
CA ASN A 91 10.51 12.88 -5.09
C ASN A 91 9.83 14.18 -5.53
N GLY A 92 9.65 15.12 -4.61
CA GLY A 92 9.06 16.43 -4.87
C GLY A 92 9.92 17.38 -5.70
N ILE A 93 10.73 16.87 -6.63
CA ILE A 93 11.57 17.75 -7.47
C ILE A 93 10.66 18.34 -8.55
N ASP A 94 10.16 19.54 -8.25
CA ASP A 94 9.61 20.44 -9.24
C ASP A 94 10.78 20.92 -10.12
N VAL A 95 10.94 20.32 -11.29
CA VAL A 95 11.74 20.91 -12.37
C VAL A 95 10.82 21.85 -13.13
N SER A 96 10.66 23.05 -12.58
CA SER A 96 10.23 24.23 -13.33
C SER A 96 11.34 24.71 -14.26
#